data_AF-A0A349C0E0-F1
#
_entry.id   AF-A0A349C0E0-F1
#
_cell.length_a   1.000
_cell.length_b   1.000
_cell.length_c   1.000
_cell.angle_alpha   90.00
_cell.angle_beta   90.00
_cell.angle_gamma   90.00
#
_symmetry.space_group_name_H-M   'P 1'
#
loop_
_entity.id
_entity.type
_entity.pdbx_description
1 polymer ?
#
loop_
_entity_poly.entity_id
_entity_poly.type
_entity_poly.pdbx_seq_one_letter_code
_entity_poly.pdbx_strand_id
1 'polypeptide(L)' 'MEAEQITKNIGKRIRELRNMNGLTQQELADRTELTKGYISQLENGLVTPSVVTLLD' A
#
# COMPACT_ATOMS: atom_id res chain seq x y z
N MET A 1 -10.05 16.99 3.95
CA MET A 1 -9.50 16.92 5.33
C MET A 1 -8.05 16.44 5.25
N GLU A 2 -7.16 16.90 6.12
CA GLU A 2 -5.71 16.56 6.07
C GLU A 2 -5.42 15.05 6.09
N ALA A 3 -6.23 14.25 6.81
CA ALA A 3 -6.07 12.80 6.90
C ALA A 3 -6.17 12.06 5.55
N GLU A 4 -7.00 12.56 4.63
CA GLU A 4 -7.15 11.96 3.30
C GLU A 4 -5.90 12.21 2.44
N GLN A 5 -5.26 13.37 2.62
CA GLN A 5 -4.01 13.70 1.95
C GLN A 5 -2.85 12.83 2.46
N ILE A 6 -2.81 12.56 3.77
CA ILE A 6 -1.82 11.66 4.38
C ILE A 6 -1.93 10.26 3.78
N THR A 7 -3.15 9.71 3.69
CA THR A 7 -3.40 8.37 3.15
C THR A 7 -2.95 8.26 1.68
N LYS A 8 -3.26 9.27 0.85
CA LYS A 8 -2.80 9.31 -0.55
C LYS A 8 -1.27 9.37 -0.67
N ASN A 9 -0.60 10.14 0.19
CA ASN A 9 0.86 10.24 0.18
C ASN A 9 1.52 8.90 0.56
N ILE A 10 0.98 8.19 1.55
CA ILE A 10 1.45 6.85 1.95
C ILE A 10 1.26 5.84 0.80
N GLY A 11 0.06 5.78 0.21
CA GLY A 11 -0.22 4.88 -0.91
C GLY A 11 0.72 5.11 -2.10
N LYS A 12 0.99 6.38 -2.43
CA LYS A 12 1.96 6.76 -3.46
C LYS A 12 3.38 6.27 -3.11
N ARG A 13 3.81 6.44 -1.86
CA ARG A 13 5.15 6.00 -1.43
C ARG A 13 5.30 4.48 -1.48
N ILE A 14 4.25 3.73 -1.12
CA ILE A 14 4.25 2.26 -1.22
C ILE A 14 4.40 1.83 -2.68
N ARG A 15 3.66 2.46 -3.60
CA ARG A 15 3.79 2.21 -5.04
C ARG A 15 5.20 2.49 -5.57
N GLU A 16 5.80 3.61 -5.14
CA GLU A 16 7.17 3.98 -5.52
C GLU A 16 8.17 2.92 -5.07
N LEU A 17 8.12 2.51 -3.80
CA LEU A 17 9.00 1.48 -3.25
C LEU A 17 8.77 0.13 -3.94
N ARG A 18 7.52 -0.26 -4.19
CA ARG A 18 7.21 -1.49 -4.93
C ARG A 18 7.86 -1.50 -6.32
N ASN A 19 7.70 -0.40 -7.07
CA ASN A 19 8.27 -0.27 -8.41
C ASN A 19 9.81 -0.23 -8.37
N MET A 20 10.42 0.45 -7.39
CA MET A 20 11.88 0.46 -7.20
C MET A 20 12.45 -0.93 -6.93
N ASN A 21 11.68 -1.80 -6.29
CA ASN A 21 12.05 -3.19 -6.05
C ASN A 21 11.69 -4.13 -7.22
N GLY A 22 11.16 -3.61 -8.33
CA GLY A 22 10.77 -4.40 -9.51
C GLY A 22 9.60 -5.35 -9.27
N LEU A 23 8.78 -5.10 -8.24
CA LEU A 23 7.68 -5.99 -7.86
C LEU A 23 6.37 -5.57 -8.53
N THR A 24 5.57 -6.55 -8.93
CA THR A 24 4.16 -6.40 -9.25
C THR A 24 3.33 -6.29 -7.97
N GLN A 25 2.09 -5.79 -8.08
CA GLN A 25 1.16 -5.76 -6.94
C GLN A 25 0.86 -7.17 -6.41
N GLN A 26 0.90 -8.20 -7.27
CA GLN A 26 0.72 -9.58 -6.84
C GLN A 26 1.91 -10.06 -6.01
N GLU A 27 3.15 -9.81 -6.45
CA GLU A 27 4.34 -10.21 -5.69
C GLU A 27 4.45 -9.48 -4.34
N LEU A 28 4.03 -8.22 -4.28
CA LEU A 28 3.96 -7.50 -3.00
C LEU A 28 2.89 -8.10 -2.08
N ALA A 29 1.72 -8.43 -2.63
CA ALA A 29 0.63 -9.07 -1.91
C ALA A 29 1.08 -10.43 -1.33
N ASP A 30 1.72 -11.27 -2.14
CA ASP A 30 2.22 -12.58 -1.73
C ASP A 30 3.25 -12.49 -0.59
N ARG A 31 4.11 -11.46 -0.60
CA ARG A 31 5.14 -11.24 0.45
C ARG A 31 4.60 -10.68 1.76
N THR A 32 3.42 -10.08 1.72
CA THR A 32 2.79 -9.41 2.88
C THR A 32 1.56 -10.16 3.37
N GLU A 33 1.26 -11.33 2.79
CA GLU A 33 0.04 -12.10 3.04
C GLU A 33 -1.25 -11.28 2.83
N LEU A 34 -1.16 -10.27 1.97
CA LEU A 34 -2.28 -9.41 1.58
C LEU A 34 -2.85 -9.89 0.24
N THR A 35 -4.01 -9.34 -0.13
CA THR A 35 -4.56 -9.57 -1.48
C THR A 35 -4.05 -8.51 -2.44
N LYS A 36 -3.89 -8.86 -3.73
CA LYS A 36 -3.59 -7.89 -4.80
C LYS A 36 -4.61 -6.74 -4.83
N GLY A 37 -5.88 -7.04 -4.59
CA GLY A 37 -6.95 -6.04 -4.50
C GLY A 37 -6.73 -5.05 -3.37
N TYR A 38 -6.29 -5.52 -2.21
CA TYR A 38 -5.93 -4.67 -1.07
C TYR A 38 -4.71 -3.79 -1.38
N ILE A 39 -3.64 -4.35 -1.95
CA ILE A 39 -2.46 -3.59 -2.39
C ILE A 39 -2.86 -2.49 -3.40
N SER A 40 -3.73 -2.80 -4.35
CA SER A 40 -4.22 -1.81 -5.32
C SER A 40 -4.99 -0.67 -4.63
N GLN A 41 -5.90 -1.00 -3.71
CA GLN A 41 -6.64 0.02 -2.96
C GLN A 41 -5.70 0.87 -2.10
N LEU A 42 -4.71 0.24 -1.46
CA LEU A 42 -3.72 0.88 -0.61
C LEU A 42 -2.87 1.88 -1.39
N GLU A 43 -2.35 1.47 -2.54
CA GLU A 43 -1.54 2.35 -3.40
C GLU A 43 -2.34 3.52 -3.99
N ASN A 44 -3.66 3.38 -4.10
CA ASN A 44 -4.56 4.44 -4.56
C ASN A 44 -5.12 5.30 -3.41
N GLY A 45 -4.73 5.01 -2.15
CA GLY A 45 -5.22 5.71 -0.97
C GLY A 45 -6.72 5.49 -0.69
N LEU A 46 -7.27 4.37 -1.17
CA LEU A 46 -8.68 3.97 -1.00
C LEU A 46 -8.91 3.18 0.29
N VAL A 47 -7.84 2.64 0.87
CA VAL A 47 -7.85 2.02 2.20
C VAL A 47 -6.75 2.63 3.05
N THR A 48 -7.07 2.85 4.32
CA THR A 48 -6.09 3.26 5.33
C THR A 48 -5.70 2.01 6.12
N PRO A 49 -4.48 1.48 5.97
CA PRO A 49 -4.02 0.41 6.84
C PRO A 49 -3.93 0.98 8.25
N SER A 50 -4.33 0.20 9.26
CA SER A 50 -4.03 0.56 10.63
C SER A 50 -2.50 0.52 10.83
N VAL A 51 -1.97 1.30 11.77
CA VAL A 51 -0.53 1.25 12.10
C VAL A 51 -0.11 -0.18 12.51
N VAL A 52 -1.02 -0.95 13.09
CA VAL A 52 -0.80 -2.36 13.48
C VAL A 52 -0.56 -3.24 12.25
N THR A 53 -1.37 -3.08 11.20
CA THR A 53 -1.24 -3.85 9.93
C THR A 53 0.03 -3.52 9.13
N LEU A 54 0.73 -2.43 9.49
CA LEU A 54 2.01 -2.04 8.88
C LEU A 54 3.22 -2.61 9.62
N LEU A 55 3.03 -3.11 10.84
CA LEU A 55 4.10 -3.61 11.72
C LEU A 55 4.11 -5.13 11.87
N ASP A 56 2.97 -5.79 11.63
CA ASP A 56 2.86 -7.24 11.46
C ASP A 56 3.38 -7.67 10.08
#